data_AF-A0A2M7TK06-F1
#
_entry.id   AF-A0A2M7TK06-F1
#
_cell.length_a   1.000
_cell.length_b   1.000
_cell.length_c   1.000
_cell.angle_alpha   90.00
_cell.angle_beta   90.00
_cell.angle_gamma   90.00
#
_symmetry.space_group_name_H-M   'P 1'
#
loop_
_entity.id
_entity.type
_entity.pdbx_description
1 polymer ?
#
loop_
_entity_poly.entity_id
_entity_poly.type
_entity_poly.pdbx_seq_one_letter_code
_entity_poly.pdbx_strand_id
1 'polypeptide(L)'
;MIIRNRLGFTLIELLVVIVIIGLLAGIGIASFSGSIDRAKIAELQSHVDEISLAAKRYFLDTGSWPPNYRLTNTLNPFTTNPSVSGWSGPYIDPWSAAHPWEGHIGWAVYDADGDGDTDTAIVLDDDRPGTTSTDNGGIIPLDTMIAIDKTFDDGNLATGNVRGNGLGFGAAAGELVILVRL
;
A
#
# COMPACT_ATOMS: atom_id res chain seq x y z
N MET A 1 -35.56 58.26 19.30
CA MET A 1 -34.61 57.67 20.28
C MET A 1 -34.93 56.18 20.38
N ILE A 2 -34.08 55.31 19.84
CA ILE A 2 -34.30 53.86 19.83
C ILE A 2 -33.55 53.27 21.03
N ILE A 3 -34.28 52.74 22.01
CA ILE A 3 -33.70 52.04 23.16
C ILE A 3 -33.34 50.62 22.69
N ARG A 4 -32.04 50.34 22.55
CA ARG A 4 -31.55 48.99 22.23
C ARG A 4 -31.55 48.16 23.51
N ASN A 5 -32.49 47.23 23.62
CA ASN A 5 -32.55 46.25 24.70
C ASN A 5 -31.40 45.25 24.49
N ARG A 6 -30.31 45.36 25.26
CA ARG A 6 -29.23 44.37 25.23
C ARG A 6 -29.65 43.19 26.11
N LEU A 7 -30.10 42.10 25.48
CA LEU A 7 -30.31 40.83 26.16
C LEU A 7 -28.92 40.25 26.50
N GLY A 8 -28.63 40.13 27.79
CA GLY A 8 -27.40 39.51 28.29
C GLY A 8 -27.51 37.98 28.28
N PHE A 9 -26.39 37.32 28.00
CA PHE A 9 -26.26 35.86 28.06
C PHE A 9 -26.32 35.40 29.52
N THR A 10 -27.05 34.32 29.80
CA THR A 10 -27.10 33.73 31.15
C THR A 10 -25.97 32.73 31.37
N LEU A 11 -25.50 32.61 32.61
CA LEU A 11 -24.49 31.61 32.98
C LEU A 11 -24.99 30.18 32.73
N ILE A 12 -26.30 29.95 32.88
CA ILE A 12 -26.89 28.63 32.65
C ILE A 12 -26.91 28.26 31.16
N GLU A 13 -27.11 29.22 30.26
CA GLU A 13 -26.99 28.99 28.82
C GLU A 13 -25.57 28.56 28.44
N LEU A 14 -24.56 29.22 29.00
CA LEU A 14 -23.17 28.84 28.73
C LEU A 14 -22.81 27.48 29.35
N LEU A 15 -23.36 27.16 30.53
CA LEU A 15 -23.16 25.87 31.20
C LEU A 15 -23.75 24.70 30.39
N VAL A 16 -24.97 24.85 29.88
CA VAL A 16 -25.60 23.80 29.07
C VAL A 16 -24.82 23.56 27.78
N VAL A 17 -24.31 24.62 27.14
CA VAL A 17 -23.54 24.51 25.90
C VAL A 17 -22.24 23.72 26.11
N ILE A 18 -21.47 24.01 27.15
CA ILE A 18 -20.22 23.27 27.41
C ILE A 18 -20.47 21.81 27.81
N VAL A 19 -21.60 21.52 28.48
CA VAL A 19 -22.02 20.14 28.80
C VAL A 19 -22.37 19.37 27.52
N ILE A 20 -23.12 19.98 26.61
CA ILE A 20 -23.44 19.36 25.31
C ILE A 20 -22.18 19.14 24.48
N ILE A 21 -21.27 20.12 24.42
CA ILE A 21 -19.99 19.97 23.71
C ILE A 21 -19.14 18.86 24.34
N GLY A 22 -19.07 18.76 25.66
CA GLY A 22 -18.34 17.69 26.37
C GLY A 22 -18.91 16.30 26.08
N LEU A 23 -20.23 16.17 26.02
CA LEU A 23 -20.91 14.91 25.67
C LEU A 23 -20.65 14.52 24.21
N LEU A 24 -20.79 15.46 23.27
CA LEU A 24 -20.56 15.20 21.84
C LEU A 24 -19.08 14.89 21.55
N ALA A 25 -18.15 15.60 22.20
CA ALA A 25 -16.72 15.34 22.10
C ALA A 25 -16.35 13.93 22.60
N GLY A 26 -17.04 13.42 23.63
CA GLY A 26 -16.83 12.07 24.14
C GLY A 26 -17.31 10.95 23.19
N ILE A 27 -18.30 11.21 22.35
CA ILE A 27 -18.87 10.21 21.42
C ILE A 27 -18.13 10.19 20.06
N GLY A 28 -17.50 11.30 19.66
CA GLY A 28 -17.02 11.53 18.30
C GLY A 28 -15.79 10.73 17.81
N ILE A 29 -15.19 9.86 18.62
CA ILE A 29 -13.84 9.33 18.33
C ILE A 29 -13.84 7.95 17.62
N ALA A 30 -14.89 7.14 17.76
CA ALA A 30 -14.76 5.69 17.57
C ALA A 30 -15.01 5.11 16.15
N SER A 31 -15.27 5.91 15.10
CA SER A 31 -15.79 5.37 13.82
C SER A 31 -14.88 5.48 12.59
N PHE A 32 -13.68 6.04 12.68
CA PHE A 32 -12.88 6.38 11.49
C PHE A 32 -11.85 5.32 11.05
N SER A 33 -11.40 4.43 11.93
CA SER A 33 -10.27 3.51 11.63
C SER A 33 -10.59 2.53 10.50
N GLY A 34 -11.70 1.80 10.57
CA GLY A 34 -12.00 0.75 9.59
C GLY A 34 -12.26 1.24 8.16
N SER A 35 -12.66 2.50 7.98
CA SER A 35 -12.82 3.10 6.64
C SER A 35 -11.48 3.50 6.04
N ILE A 36 -10.52 3.91 6.87
CA ILE A 36 -9.16 4.24 6.42
C ILE A 36 -8.45 2.97 5.94
N ASP A 37 -8.54 1.87 6.67
CA ASP A 37 -7.89 0.61 6.27
C ASP A 37 -8.42 0.07 4.95
N ARG A 38 -9.74 0.13 4.71
CA ARG A 38 -10.32 -0.26 3.41
C ARG A 38 -9.86 0.66 2.27
N ALA A 39 -9.73 1.96 2.53
CA ALA A 39 -9.22 2.90 1.54
C ALA A 39 -7.76 2.58 1.17
N LYS A 40 -6.93 2.24 2.16
CA LYS A 40 -5.55 1.79 1.95
C LYS A 40 -5.47 0.50 1.12
N ILE A 41 -6.31 -0.49 1.41
CA ILE A 41 -6.35 -1.73 0.61
C ILE A 41 -6.78 -1.44 -0.83
N ALA A 42 -7.79 -0.57 -1.04
CA ALA A 42 -8.22 -0.19 -2.38
C ALA A 42 -7.13 0.58 -3.15
N GLU A 43 -6.37 1.43 -2.47
CA GLU A 43 -5.21 2.10 -3.05
C GLU A 43 -4.13 1.09 -3.47
N LEU A 44 -3.81 0.13 -2.60
CA LEU A 44 -2.86 -0.95 -2.91
C LEU A 44 -3.32 -1.78 -4.13
N GLN A 45 -4.62 -2.06 -4.26
CA GLN A 45 -5.17 -2.73 -5.43
C GLN A 45 -4.88 -1.97 -6.72
N SER A 46 -5.08 -0.64 -6.72
CA SER A 46 -4.75 0.20 -7.88
C SER A 46 -3.27 0.10 -8.24
N HIS A 47 -2.39 0.17 -7.23
CA HIS A 47 -0.95 0.06 -7.45
C HIS A 47 -0.57 -1.30 -8.06
N VAL A 48 -1.12 -2.40 -7.54
CA VAL A 48 -0.86 -3.75 -8.07
C VAL A 48 -1.32 -3.87 -9.53
N ASP A 49 -2.49 -3.37 -9.87
CA ASP A 49 -3.04 -3.42 -11.23
C ASP A 49 -2.19 -2.57 -12.20
N GLU A 50 -1.77 -1.38 -11.79
CA GLU A 50 -0.94 -0.48 -12.57
C GLU A 50 0.46 -1.07 -12.85
N ILE A 51 1.12 -1.62 -11.83
CA ILE A 51 2.43 -2.28 -11.98
C ILE A 51 2.31 -3.52 -12.86
N SER A 52 1.27 -4.34 -12.66
CA SER A 52 1.03 -5.54 -13.47
C SER A 52 0.84 -5.19 -14.93
N LEU A 53 0.08 -4.13 -15.24
CA LEU A 53 -0.10 -3.64 -16.60
C LEU A 53 1.20 -3.05 -17.18
N ALA A 54 1.97 -2.33 -16.39
CA ALA A 54 3.26 -1.79 -16.79
C ALA A 54 4.26 -2.90 -17.14
N ALA A 55 4.28 -3.99 -16.35
CA ALA A 55 5.09 -5.17 -16.62
C ALA A 55 4.70 -5.86 -17.93
N LYS A 56 3.39 -6.02 -18.20
CA LYS A 56 2.91 -6.56 -19.49
C LYS A 56 3.39 -5.71 -20.66
N ARG A 57 3.26 -4.38 -20.57
CA ARG A 57 3.70 -3.45 -21.62
C ARG A 57 5.21 -3.55 -21.84
N TYR A 58 6.01 -3.58 -20.77
CA TYR A 58 7.45 -3.78 -20.85
C TYR A 58 7.79 -5.10 -21.58
N PHE A 59 7.09 -6.19 -21.27
CA PHE A 59 7.32 -7.48 -21.90
C PHE A 59 6.95 -7.48 -23.39
N LEU A 60 5.84 -6.84 -23.77
CA LEU A 60 5.42 -6.72 -25.16
C LEU A 60 6.45 -5.96 -26.02
N ASP A 61 7.10 -4.95 -25.43
CA ASP A 61 8.07 -4.10 -26.11
C ASP A 61 9.47 -4.72 -26.20
N THR A 62 9.91 -5.39 -25.13
CA THR A 62 11.29 -5.84 -24.97
C THR A 62 11.46 -7.36 -25.10
N GLY A 63 10.37 -8.12 -25.07
CA GLY A 63 10.35 -9.59 -25.10
C GLY A 63 10.83 -10.27 -23.81
N SER A 64 11.03 -9.52 -22.73
CA SER A 64 11.50 -10.02 -21.43
C SER A 64 10.83 -9.27 -20.29
N TRP A 65 10.77 -9.88 -19.11
CA TRP A 65 10.23 -9.19 -17.93
C TRP A 65 11.16 -8.08 -17.44
N PRO A 66 10.63 -7.01 -16.82
CA PRO A 66 11.45 -5.97 -16.22
C PRO A 66 12.42 -6.56 -15.19
N PRO A 67 13.67 -6.07 -15.12
CA PRO A 67 14.61 -6.49 -14.08
C PRO A 67 14.10 -6.13 -12.69
N ASN A 68 14.65 -6.78 -11.67
CA ASN A 68 14.29 -6.53 -10.27
C ASN A 68 14.43 -5.06 -9.89
N TYR A 69 13.42 -4.55 -9.17
CA TYR A 69 13.38 -3.20 -8.61
C TYR A 69 12.93 -3.27 -7.16
N ARG A 70 13.85 -3.02 -6.22
CA ARG A 70 13.63 -3.08 -4.77
C ARG A 70 14.24 -1.84 -4.08
N LEU A 71 14.23 -1.84 -2.75
CA LEU A 71 14.62 -0.76 -1.82
C LEU A 71 15.81 0.12 -2.25
N THR A 72 16.90 -0.48 -2.72
CA THR A 72 18.16 0.22 -3.02
C THR A 72 18.37 0.53 -4.50
N ASN A 73 17.44 0.10 -5.36
CA ASN A 73 17.58 0.31 -6.80
C ASN A 73 17.33 1.78 -7.14
N THR A 74 18.35 2.45 -7.66
CA THR A 74 18.25 3.84 -8.14
C THR A 74 17.56 3.95 -9.50
N LEU A 75 17.46 2.85 -10.25
CA LEU A 75 16.80 2.79 -11.56
C LEU A 75 15.53 1.96 -11.47
N ASN A 76 14.40 2.61 -11.74
CA ASN A 76 13.11 1.95 -11.89
C ASN A 76 12.90 1.59 -13.38
N PRO A 77 12.83 0.30 -13.75
CA PRO A 77 12.77 -0.15 -15.15
C PRO A 77 11.44 0.21 -15.83
N PHE A 78 10.40 0.54 -15.05
CA PHE A 78 9.12 0.98 -15.56
C PHE A 78 9.13 2.44 -16.00
N THR A 79 10.02 3.27 -15.44
CA THR A 79 10.09 4.71 -15.77
C THR A 79 11.34 5.08 -16.55
N THR A 80 12.40 4.27 -16.44
CA THR A 80 13.71 4.53 -17.05
C THR A 80 14.18 3.30 -17.81
N ASN A 81 14.70 3.49 -19.03
CA ASN A 81 15.22 2.38 -19.82
C ASN A 81 16.40 1.70 -19.11
N PRO A 82 16.32 0.39 -18.75
CA PRO A 82 17.41 -0.35 -18.12
C PRO A 82 18.50 -0.79 -19.12
N SER A 83 18.68 -0.06 -20.22
CA SER A 83 19.56 -0.40 -21.35
C SER A 83 19.12 -1.64 -22.14
N VAL A 84 17.81 -1.81 -22.33
CA VAL A 84 17.24 -2.89 -23.16
C VAL A 84 16.76 -2.35 -24.51
N SER A 85 16.92 -3.16 -25.56
CA SER A 85 16.40 -2.84 -26.88
C SER A 85 14.87 -2.96 -26.91
N GLY A 86 14.20 -2.12 -27.69
CA GLY A 86 12.74 -2.15 -27.84
C GLY A 86 11.96 -1.43 -26.74
N TRP A 87 12.62 -0.93 -25.68
CA TRP A 87 11.96 -0.17 -24.63
C TRP A 87 11.28 1.10 -25.18
N SER A 88 9.97 1.22 -25.00
CA SER A 88 9.17 2.40 -25.42
C SER A 88 8.47 3.08 -24.24
N GLY A 89 8.96 2.87 -23.01
CA GLY A 89 8.41 3.49 -21.81
C GLY A 89 8.56 5.02 -21.78
N PRO A 90 8.18 5.66 -20.65
CA PRO A 90 7.78 5.04 -19.38
C PRO A 90 6.45 4.28 -19.48
N TYR A 91 6.33 3.18 -18.74
CA TYR A 91 5.16 2.29 -18.71
C TYR A 91 4.19 2.61 -17.58
N ILE A 92 4.66 3.36 -16.58
CA ILE A 92 3.90 3.84 -15.43
C ILE A 92 4.34 5.28 -15.12
N ASP A 93 3.41 6.10 -14.65
CA ASP A 93 3.75 7.43 -14.14
C ASP A 93 4.56 7.28 -12.83
N PRO A 94 5.50 8.19 -12.52
CA PRO A 94 6.27 8.11 -11.27
C PRO A 94 5.35 8.29 -10.06
N TRP A 95 4.92 7.18 -9.49
CA TRP A 95 4.24 7.12 -8.20
C TRP A 95 5.29 6.96 -7.09
N SER A 96 4.96 7.36 -5.86
CA SER A 96 5.85 7.07 -4.74
C SER A 96 5.97 5.55 -4.66
N ALA A 97 7.19 5.00 -4.75
CA ALA A 97 7.44 3.57 -4.56
C ALA A 97 7.13 3.09 -3.13
N ALA A 98 6.23 3.78 -2.42
CA ALA A 98 5.75 3.48 -1.10
C ALA A 98 4.31 2.94 -1.16
N HIS A 99 4.01 1.90 -0.39
CA HIS A 99 2.64 1.43 -0.18
C HIS A 99 1.94 2.25 0.91
N PRO A 100 0.60 2.12 1.09
CA PRO A 100 -0.20 2.95 2.02
C PRO A 100 0.13 2.85 3.52
N TRP A 101 1.09 2.00 3.88
CA TRP A 101 1.64 1.86 5.23
C TRP A 101 3.04 2.44 5.35
N GLU A 102 3.52 3.19 4.35
CA GLU A 102 4.83 3.85 4.31
C GLU A 102 6.03 2.92 4.07
N GLY A 103 5.83 1.62 3.88
CA GLY A 103 6.88 0.71 3.35
C GLY A 103 6.99 0.81 1.83
N HIS A 104 7.86 0.02 1.19
CA HIS A 104 8.22 0.10 -0.22
C HIS A 104 7.50 -0.94 -1.10
N ILE A 105 7.16 -0.57 -2.34
CA ILE A 105 6.68 -1.52 -3.35
C ILE A 105 7.79 -1.85 -4.33
N GLY A 106 8.24 -3.10 -4.29
CA GLY A 106 9.20 -3.67 -5.20
C GLY A 106 8.58 -4.55 -6.28
N TRP A 107 9.34 -4.73 -7.35
CA TRP A 107 9.12 -5.71 -8.40
C TRP A 107 10.26 -6.74 -8.35
N ALA A 108 9.88 -8.02 -8.43
CA ALA A 108 10.82 -9.12 -8.42
C ALA A 108 10.45 -10.17 -9.48
N VAL A 109 11.48 -10.74 -10.08
CA VAL A 109 11.42 -11.78 -11.10
C VAL A 109 12.32 -12.91 -10.62
N TYR A 110 11.71 -14.02 -10.23
CA TYR A 110 12.38 -15.20 -9.68
C TYR A 110 11.45 -16.41 -9.79
N ASP A 111 12.02 -17.60 -9.77
CA ASP A 111 11.27 -18.86 -9.67
C ASP A 111 10.75 -19.00 -8.23
N ALA A 112 9.45 -18.70 -8.03
CA ALA A 112 8.88 -18.53 -6.70
C ALA A 112 8.39 -19.85 -6.09
N ASP A 113 7.97 -20.80 -6.92
CA ASP A 113 7.50 -22.13 -6.51
C ASP A 113 8.49 -23.27 -6.79
N GLY A 114 9.61 -22.98 -7.45
CA GLY A 114 10.70 -23.92 -7.70
C GLY A 114 10.42 -24.88 -8.86
N ASP A 115 9.49 -24.54 -9.74
CA ASP A 115 9.10 -25.38 -10.88
C ASP A 115 10.00 -25.20 -12.11
N GLY A 116 10.93 -24.23 -12.06
CA GLY A 116 11.88 -23.91 -13.12
C GLY A 116 11.38 -22.86 -14.11
N ASP A 117 10.12 -22.43 -14.00
CA ASP A 117 9.59 -21.28 -14.72
C ASP A 117 9.86 -19.99 -13.93
N THR A 118 9.97 -18.88 -14.66
CA THR A 118 10.22 -17.58 -14.04
C THR A 118 8.89 -16.93 -13.68
N ASP A 119 8.60 -16.80 -12.39
CA ASP A 119 7.49 -16.00 -11.90
C ASP A 119 7.85 -14.51 -11.84
N THR A 120 6.81 -13.69 -11.82
CA THR A 120 6.93 -12.28 -11.48
C THR A 120 6.11 -11.97 -10.24
N ALA A 121 6.61 -11.08 -9.40
CA ALA A 121 6.02 -10.77 -8.11
C ALA A 121 6.12 -9.29 -7.79
N ILE A 122 5.08 -8.79 -7.12
CA ILE A 122 5.08 -7.50 -6.44
C ILE A 122 5.35 -7.75 -4.96
N VAL A 123 6.34 -7.04 -4.42
CA VAL A 123 6.79 -7.18 -3.03
C VAL A 123 6.38 -5.92 -2.28
N LEU A 124 5.62 -6.07 -1.22
CA LEU A 124 5.35 -5.03 -0.23
C LEU A 124 6.30 -5.23 0.93
N ASP A 125 7.34 -4.41 0.94
CA ASP A 125 8.45 -4.44 1.86
C ASP A 125 8.17 -3.47 3.01
N ASP A 126 8.35 -3.88 4.27
CA ASP A 126 8.01 -3.03 5.42
C ASP A 126 9.03 -1.89 5.64
N ASP A 127 10.17 -1.95 4.96
CA ASP A 127 11.17 -0.90 4.92
C ASP A 127 10.72 0.28 4.04
N ARG A 128 11.05 1.50 4.46
CA ARG A 128 10.79 2.71 3.66
C ARG A 128 11.65 2.74 2.39
N PRO A 129 11.18 3.34 1.28
CA PRO A 129 11.99 3.51 0.08
C PRO A 129 13.34 4.20 0.38
N GLY A 130 14.45 3.56 0.00
CA GLY A 130 15.80 4.10 0.17
C GLY A 130 16.43 3.91 1.56
N THR A 131 15.78 3.18 2.48
CA THR A 131 16.40 2.72 3.73
C THR A 131 16.85 1.26 3.60
N THR A 132 17.79 0.85 4.46
CA THR A 132 18.23 -0.56 4.63
C THR A 132 18.21 -0.96 6.10
N SER A 133 17.53 -0.16 6.92
CA SER A 133 17.51 -0.31 8.37
C SER A 133 16.40 -1.26 8.78
N THR A 134 16.60 -1.93 9.92
CA THR A 134 15.55 -2.64 10.66
C THR A 134 14.50 -1.68 11.25
N ASP A 135 14.15 -0.61 10.54
CA ASP A 135 13.10 0.31 10.93
C ASP A 135 11.80 -0.16 10.31
N ASN A 136 11.15 -1.10 11.01
CA ASN A 136 9.84 -1.66 10.67
C ASN A 136 8.70 -0.62 10.78
N GLY A 137 8.89 0.59 10.25
CA GLY A 137 7.92 1.68 10.25
C GLY A 137 6.76 1.42 9.29
N GLY A 138 6.96 0.54 8.30
CA GLY A 138 5.98 0.18 7.28
C GLY A 138 5.19 -1.10 7.52
N ILE A 139 5.23 -1.68 8.74
CA ILE A 139 4.57 -2.96 9.03
C ILE A 139 3.10 -2.92 8.63
N ILE A 140 2.71 -3.82 7.72
CA ILE A 140 1.31 -4.11 7.44
C ILE A 140 0.78 -4.97 8.60
N PRO A 141 -0.25 -4.54 9.34
CA PRO A 141 -0.79 -5.34 10.44
C PRO A 141 -1.27 -6.72 9.96
N LEU A 142 -1.08 -7.79 10.74
CA LEU A 142 -1.43 -9.16 10.34
C LEU A 142 -2.89 -9.28 9.85
N ASP A 143 -3.84 -8.68 10.56
CA ASP A 143 -5.25 -8.69 10.17
C ASP A 143 -5.47 -8.01 8.81
N THR A 144 -4.66 -6.99 8.51
CA THR A 144 -4.68 -6.28 7.23
C THR A 144 -4.04 -7.12 6.13
N MET A 145 -2.93 -7.82 6.40
CA MET A 145 -2.33 -8.75 5.43
C MET A 145 -3.31 -9.85 5.04
N ILE A 146 -4.00 -10.44 6.01
CA ILE A 146 -5.05 -11.43 5.75
C ILE A 146 -6.22 -10.80 4.95
N ALA A 147 -6.58 -9.55 5.23
CA ALA A 147 -7.63 -8.87 4.46
C ALA A 147 -7.21 -8.56 3.02
N ILE A 148 -5.95 -8.17 2.81
CA ILE A 148 -5.35 -8.01 1.48
C ILE A 148 -5.39 -9.35 0.75
N ASP A 149 -4.83 -10.39 1.34
CA ASP A 149 -4.83 -11.74 0.78
C ASP A 149 -6.25 -12.24 0.46
N LYS A 150 -7.25 -12.04 1.32
CA LYS A 150 -8.66 -12.33 0.98
C LYS A 150 -9.20 -11.55 -0.22
N THR A 151 -8.64 -10.38 -0.51
CA THR A 151 -9.04 -9.53 -1.63
C THR A 151 -8.43 -10.03 -2.93
N PHE A 152 -7.19 -10.52 -2.89
CA PHE A 152 -6.43 -10.93 -4.06
C PHE A 152 -6.46 -12.44 -4.32
N ASP A 153 -6.75 -13.27 -3.31
CA ASP A 153 -6.62 -14.73 -3.34
C ASP A 153 -7.57 -15.44 -2.34
N ASP A 154 -7.05 -16.15 -1.33
CA ASP A 154 -7.83 -17.06 -0.47
C ASP A 154 -7.85 -16.66 1.02
N GLY A 155 -7.02 -15.70 1.43
CA GLY A 155 -6.94 -15.26 2.82
C GLY A 155 -6.10 -16.15 3.74
N ASN A 156 -5.34 -17.09 3.16
CA ASN A 156 -4.29 -17.82 3.83
C ASN A 156 -2.90 -17.41 3.32
N LEU A 157 -2.19 -16.61 4.13
CA LEU A 157 -0.84 -16.10 3.87
C LEU A 157 0.25 -17.17 3.63
N ALA A 158 -0.05 -18.45 3.83
CA ALA A 158 0.87 -19.56 3.56
C ALA A 158 0.63 -20.26 2.21
N THR A 159 -0.50 -20.01 1.55
CA THR A 159 -0.90 -20.71 0.31
C THR A 159 -1.21 -19.73 -0.80
N GLY A 160 -1.48 -20.26 -1.99
CA GLY A 160 -1.90 -19.45 -3.13
C GLY A 160 -0.81 -18.53 -3.69
N ASN A 161 -1.26 -17.45 -4.34
CA ASN A 161 -0.48 -16.44 -5.04
C ASN A 161 -0.13 -15.24 -4.14
N VAL A 162 -0.80 -15.06 -3.00
CA VAL A 162 -0.48 -14.00 -2.04
C VAL A 162 0.01 -14.61 -0.74
N ARG A 163 1.29 -14.41 -0.43
CA ARG A 163 1.92 -14.95 0.79
C ARG A 163 2.73 -13.89 1.50
N GLY A 164 2.88 -14.02 2.81
CA GLY A 164 3.63 -13.03 3.57
C GLY A 164 3.89 -13.42 5.01
N ASN A 165 4.45 -12.48 5.77
CA ASN A 165 4.74 -12.64 7.19
C ASN A 165 5.61 -13.87 7.51
N GLY A 166 6.63 -14.13 6.69
CA GLY A 166 7.50 -15.31 6.85
C GLY A 166 6.93 -16.62 6.29
N LEU A 167 5.76 -16.62 5.64
CA LEU A 167 5.03 -17.84 5.25
C LEU A 167 5.07 -18.18 3.75
N GLY A 168 5.98 -17.61 2.97
CA GLY A 168 6.16 -18.01 1.56
C GLY A 168 6.94 -17.01 0.73
N PHE A 169 7.38 -17.45 -0.46
CA PHE A 169 8.04 -16.63 -1.49
C PHE A 169 9.25 -15.80 -1.02
N GLY A 170 9.90 -16.18 0.08
CA GLY A 170 11.02 -15.46 0.67
C GLY A 170 10.63 -14.19 1.44
N ALA A 171 9.34 -13.93 1.68
CA ALA A 171 8.85 -12.79 2.44
C ALA A 171 9.32 -12.84 3.90
N ALA A 172 9.83 -11.72 4.43
CA ALA A 172 10.15 -11.58 5.84
C ALA A 172 8.88 -11.37 6.71
N ALA A 173 9.06 -11.29 8.02
CA ALA A 173 7.97 -10.93 8.93
C ALA A 173 7.57 -9.47 8.70
N GLY A 174 6.28 -9.20 8.45
CA GLY A 174 5.78 -7.86 8.09
C GLY A 174 5.69 -7.58 6.59
N GLU A 175 6.31 -8.41 5.74
CA GLU A 175 6.27 -8.27 4.28
C GLU A 175 5.14 -9.09 3.64
N LEU A 176 4.66 -8.64 2.48
CA LEU A 176 3.71 -9.38 1.65
C LEU A 176 4.24 -9.50 0.21
N VAL A 177 4.09 -10.67 -0.38
CA VAL A 177 4.46 -10.95 -1.77
C VAL A 177 3.22 -11.41 -2.53
N ILE A 178 2.97 -10.77 -3.67
CA ILE A 178 1.87 -11.04 -4.57
C ILE A 178 2.46 -11.55 -5.88
N LEU A 179 2.23 -12.81 -6.21
CA LEU A 179 2.58 -13.35 -7.53
C LEU A 179 1.67 -12.76 -8.60
N VAL A 180 2.30 -12.32 -9.66
CA VAL A 180 1.68 -11.70 -10.82
C VAL A 180 1.88 -12.69 -11.97
N ARG A 181 0.89 -13.54 -12.21
CA ARG A 181 0.87 -14.47 -13.35
C ARG A 181 0.15 -13.79 -14.52
N LEU A 182 0.86 -13.62 -15.65
CA LEU A 182 0.44 -12.75 -16.76
C LEU A 182 0.23 -13.48 -18.08
#